data_AF-A0A958RXT8-F1
#
_entry.id   AF-A0A958RXT8-F1
#
_cell.length_a   1.000
_cell.length_b   1.000
_cell.length_c   1.000
_cell.angle_alpha   90.00
_cell.angle_beta   90.00
_cell.angle_gamma   90.00
#
_symmetry.space_group_name_H-M   'P 1'
#
loop_
_entity.id
_entity.type
_entity.pdbx_description
1 polymer ?
#
loop_
_entity_poly.entity_id
_entity_poly.type
_entity_poly.pdbx_seq_one_letter_code
_entity_poly.pdbx_strand_id
1 'polypeptide(L)' 'MSQHYVNLEAYYIEGKKYVKLACHPDDTTREELKQINGCRWDDGVQGWILEHSREALSSIFRIFHKKAWVNTDGLFA' A
#
# COMPACT_ATOMS: atom_id res chain seq x y z
N MET A 1 7.62 20.84 -5.46
CA MET A 1 7.52 19.43 -5.88
C MET A 1 7.39 18.59 -4.62
N SER A 2 6.17 18.29 -4.22
CA SER A 2 5.92 17.42 -3.06
C SER A 2 6.41 16.02 -3.45
N GLN A 3 7.48 15.54 -2.82
CA GLN A 3 7.90 14.15 -3.01
C GLN A 3 6.83 13.26 -2.39
N HIS A 4 5.97 12.68 -3.22
CA HIS A 4 5.03 11.65 -2.80
C HIS A 4 5.84 10.37 -2.58
N TYR A 5 6.21 10.11 -1.33
CA TYR A 5 6.79 8.83 -0.91
C TYR A 5 5.68 7.93 -0.37
N VAL A 6 5.78 6.65 -0.66
CA VAL A 6 4.88 5.62 -0.14
C VAL A 6 5.72 4.62 0.62
N ASN A 7 5.46 4.48 1.91
CA ASN A 7 6.11 3.46 2.73
C ASN A 7 5.22 2.22 2.77
N LEU A 8 5.80 1.07 2.43
CA LEU A 8 5.18 -0.23 2.62
C LEU A 8 5.64 -0.80 3.95
N GLU A 9 4.68 -1.08 4.83
CA GLU A 9 4.91 -1.60 6.18
C GLU A 9 4.29 -3.00 6.27
N ALA A 10 5.00 -3.96 6.86
CA ALA A 10 4.42 -5.25 7.19
C ALA A 10 3.40 -5.08 8.32
N TYR A 11 2.21 -5.64 8.15
CA TYR A 11 1.16 -5.56 9.16
C TYR A 11 0.53 -6.94 9.39
N TYR A 12 0.34 -7.33 10.65
CA TYR A 12 -0.21 -8.64 11.01
C TYR A 12 -1.58 -8.50 11.64
N ILE A 13 -2.60 -9.11 11.02
CA ILE A 13 -3.96 -9.16 11.55
C ILE A 13 -4.31 -10.63 11.75
N GLU A 14 -4.62 -11.01 12.99
CA GLU A 14 -5.08 -12.37 13.33
C GLU A 14 -4.17 -13.48 12.78
N GLY A 15 -2.85 -13.26 12.80
CA GLY A 15 -1.85 -14.22 12.30
C GLY A 15 -1.64 -14.25 10.78
N LYS A 16 -2.36 -13.42 10.02
CA LYS A 16 -2.14 -13.24 8.57
C LYS A 16 -1.28 -12.01 8.30
N LYS A 17 -0.41 -12.10 7.28
CA LYS A 17 0.48 -11.02 6.85
C LYS A 17 -0.19 -10.15 5.78
N TYR A 18 -0.19 -8.85 6.03
CA TYR A 18 -0.67 -7.78 5.17
C TYR A 18 0.45 -6.79 4.86
N VAL A 19 0.24 -6.01 3.82
CA VAL A 19 1.03 -4.84 3.45
C VAL A 19 0.16 -3.62 3.75
N LYS A 20 0.66 -2.74 4.60
CA LYS A 20 0.07 -1.43 4.85
C LYS A 20 0.81 -0.38 4.01
N LEU A 21 0.05 0.47 3.33
CA LEU A 21 0.55 1.63 2.62
C LEU A 21 0.38 2.85 3.53
N ALA A 22 1.48 3.30 4.13
CA ALA A 22 1.51 4.54 4.88
C ALA A 22 1.70 5.71 3.91
N CYS A 23 0.60 6.11 3.28
CA CYS A 23 0.54 7.26 2.38
C CYS A 23 -0.86 7.87 2.34
N HIS A 24 -0.93 9.16 1.99
CA HIS A 24 -2.18 9.85 1.66
C HIS A 24 -2.26 10.07 0.14
N PRO A 25 -2.78 9.08 -0.62
CA PRO A 25 -2.89 9.19 -2.06
C PRO A 25 -3.92 10.25 -2.45
N ASP A 26 -3.70 10.89 -3.60
CA ASP A 26 -4.71 11.69 -4.29
C ASP A 26 -5.93 10.84 -4.68
N ASP A 27 -7.02 11.50 -5.07
CA ASP A 27 -8.28 10.82 -5.37
C ASP A 27 -8.15 9.82 -6.52
N THR A 28 -7.33 10.11 -7.53
CA THR A 28 -7.10 9.19 -8.67
C THR A 28 -6.41 7.91 -8.21
N THR A 29 -5.31 8.05 -7.49
CA THR A 29 -4.54 6.93 -6.95
C THR A 29 -5.37 6.12 -5.95
N ARG A 30 -6.23 6.79 -5.18
CA ARG A 30 -7.17 6.15 -4.27
C ARG A 30 -8.17 5.25 -5.00
N GLU A 31 -8.75 5.72 -6.09
CA GLU A 31 -9.67 4.92 -6.89
C GLU A 31 -8.96 3.73 -7.56
N GLU A 32 -7.71 3.90 -8.03
CA GLU A 32 -6.90 2.79 -8.54
C GLU A 32 -6.60 1.74 -7.46
N LEU A 33 -6.30 2.16 -6.23
CA LEU A 33 -6.07 1.24 -5.10
C LEU A 33 -7.31 0.40 -4.79
N LYS A 34 -8.51 1.01 -4.80
CA LYS A 34 -9.77 0.28 -4.59
C LYS A 34 -10.04 -0.80 -5.65
N GLN A 35 -9.42 -0.72 -6.83
CA GLN A 35 -9.53 -1.74 -7.88
C GLN A 35 -8.63 -2.96 -7.63
N ILE A 36 -7.65 -2.88 -6.72
CA ILE A 36 -6.86 -4.05 -6.32
C ILE A 36 -7.74 -4.96 -5.47
N ASN A 37 -7.88 -6.21 -5.90
CA ASN A 37 -8.63 -7.20 -5.14
C ASN A 37 -8.04 -7.37 -3.73
N GLY A 38 -8.89 -7.22 -2.71
CA GLY A 38 -8.48 -7.31 -1.29
C GLY A 38 -7.81 -6.05 -0.73
N CYS A 39 -7.69 -4.97 -1.49
CA CYS A 39 -7.25 -3.68 -0.98
C CYS A 39 -8.40 -2.95 -0.26
N ARG A 40 -8.18 -2.57 0.99
CA ARG A 40 -9.17 -1.82 1.79
C ARG A 40 -8.49 -0.80 2.69
N TRP A 41 -9.23 0.24 3.04
CA TRP A 41 -8.83 1.14 4.12
C TRP A 41 -9.12 0.48 5.47
N ASP A 42 -8.18 0.57 6.41
CA ASP A 42 -8.36 0.13 7.78
C ASP A 42 -8.23 1.32 8.72
N ASP A 43 -9.32 1.65 9.43
CA ASP A 43 -9.36 2.77 10.36
C ASP A 43 -8.50 2.55 11.61
N GLY A 44 -8.27 1.31 12.01
CA GLY A 44 -7.42 0.96 13.15
C GLY A 44 -5.93 1.26 12.89
N VAL A 45 -5.49 1.10 11.65
CA VAL A 45 -4.09 1.39 11.24
C VAL A 45 -3.94 2.72 10.49
N GLN A 46 -5.05 3.40 10.22
CA GLN A 46 -5.14 4.62 9.42
C GLN A 46 -4.37 4.50 8.09
N GLY A 47 -4.63 3.42 7.35
CA GLY A 47 -3.89 3.14 6.11
C GLY A 47 -4.61 2.17 5.19
N TRP A 48 -4.15 2.13 3.93
CA TRP A 48 -4.58 1.11 2.98
C TRP A 48 -3.86 -0.19 3.28
N ILE A 49 -4.60 -1.29 3.41
CA ILE A 49 -4.07 -2.62 3.67
C ILE A 49 -4.49 -3.58 2.57
N LEU A 50 -3.59 -4.49 2.24
CA LEU A 50 -3.78 -5.57 1.27
C LEU A 50 -3.06 -6.82 1.75
N GLU A 51 -3.54 -8.00 1.38
CA GLU A 51 -2.82 -9.24 1.71
C GLU A 51 -1.42 -9.25 1.10
N HIS A 52 -0.46 -9.79 1.84
CA HIS A 52 0.93 -9.87 1.38
C HIS A 52 1.09 -10.99 0.34
N SER A 53 0.83 -10.66 -0.92
CA SER A 53 1.02 -11.54 -2.08
C SER A 53 1.86 -10.86 -3.17
N ARG A 54 2.40 -11.68 -4.08
CA ARG A 54 3.18 -11.19 -5.22
C ARG A 54 2.31 -10.31 -6.14
N GLU A 55 1.07 -10.71 -6.34
CA GLU A 55 0.09 -10.04 -7.19
C GLU A 55 -0.30 -8.67 -6.61
N ALA A 56 -0.50 -8.60 -5.29
CA ALA A 56 -0.77 -7.35 -4.59
C ALA A 56 0.41 -6.39 -4.68
N LEU A 57 1.63 -6.84 -4.38
CA LEU A 57 2.84 -6.03 -4.48
C LEU A 57 3.06 -5.52 -5.91
N SER A 58 2.92 -6.39 -6.92
CA SER A 58 3.02 -6.00 -8.34
C SER A 58 2.02 -4.90 -8.70
N SER A 59 0.78 -5.01 -8.19
CA SER A 59 -0.27 -4.01 -8.43
C SER A 59 0.05 -2.67 -7.78
N ILE A 60 0.56 -2.66 -6.53
CA ILE A 60 1.05 -1.45 -5.86
C ILE A 60 2.12 -0.77 -6.70
N PHE A 61 3.19 -1.51 -7.06
CA PHE A 61 4.29 -0.95 -7.84
C PHE A 61 3.83 -0.39 -9.18
N ARG A 62 2.87 -1.06 -9.84
CA ARG A 62 2.28 -0.57 -11.09
C ARG A 62 1.50 0.74 -10.90
N ILE A 63 0.69 0.86 -9.84
CA ILE A 63 -0.09 2.07 -9.55
C ILE A 63 0.85 3.25 -9.30
N PHE A 64 1.87 3.05 -8.47
CA PHE A 64 2.79 4.11 -8.06
C PHE A 64 3.94 4.35 -9.05
N HIS A 65 4.07 3.52 -10.08
CA HIS A 65 5.12 3.67 -11.10
C HIS A 65 5.06 5.07 -11.72
N LYS A 66 6.18 5.80 -11.65
CA LYS A 66 6.33 7.21 -12.08
C LYS A 66 5.45 8.23 -11.34
N LYS A 67 4.67 7.82 -10.32
CA LYS A 67 3.86 8.72 -9.48
C LYS A 67 4.49 8.98 -8.12
N ALA A 68 5.14 7.96 -7.54
CA ALA A 68 5.73 8.03 -6.21
C ALA A 68 6.98 7.16 -6.09
N TRP A 69 7.85 7.50 -5.13
CA TRP A 69 8.90 6.58 -4.69
C TRP A 69 8.32 5.61 -3.67
N VAL A 70 8.47 4.31 -3.92
CA VAL A 70 7.97 3.25 -3.03
C VAL A 70 9.14 2.73 -2.18
N ASN A 71 9.07 2.96 -0.87
CA ASN A 71 10.02 2.42 0.10
C ASN A 71 9.49 1.09 0.66
N THR A 72 10.31 0.05 0.61
CA THR A 72 9.97 -1.30 1.08
C THR A 72 10.69 -1.72 2.35
N ASP A 73 11.51 -0.86 2.95
CA ASP A 73 12.32 -1.24 4.12
C ASP A 73 11.45 -1.77 5.27
N GLY A 74 10.27 -1.16 5.47
CA GLY A 74 9.28 -1.58 6.48
C GLY A 74 8.59 -2.92 6.22
N LEU A 75 8.78 -3.56 5.06
CA LEU A 75 8.25 -4.91 4.79
C LEU A 75 9.12 -6.04 5.35
N PHE A 76 10.40 -5.73 5.61
CA PHE A 76 11.43 -6.70 6.01
C PHE A 76 12.03 -6.42 7.39
N ALA A 77 11.61 -5.34 8.04
CA ALA A 77 11.90 -5.04 9.44
C ALA A 77 11.12 -5.96 10.38
#